data_AF-A0AAV1JJG7-F1
#
_entry.id   AF-A0AAV1JJG7-F1
#
_cell.length_a   1.000
_cell.length_b   1.000
_cell.length_c   1.000
_cell.angle_alpha   90.00
_cell.angle_beta   90.00
_cell.angle_gamma   90.00
#
_symmetry.space_group_name_H-M   'P 1'
#
loop_
_entity.id
_entity.type
_entity.pdbx_description
1 polymer ?
#
loop_
_entity_poly.entity_id
_entity_poly.type
_entity_poly.pdbx_seq_one_letter_code
_entity_poly.pdbx_strand_id
1 'polypeptide(L)'
;MKLTLKIFFGILMLLNTSLAYKPVVLVHGIMTGSGSMEIISRRIQEKHPGTKVYNVNRFESWSSLETMWHQVLEIGLDIANISSHYPEGINLIGYSQGGLVARGIVQTFPNVSVSTFISLSSPQGGQYGAGFLHVVFPGLVKESAYELFYSRVGQHTSVGNYWKDPYHQTLYEEYSVFLPYINNHIMSAKSDDFKSNLLRLKRFVLIGGPDDQVITPWQSSQFGYYNVNETVVELREQDIYMSDRIGLRALDESGRLHIVTVPGINHFNWHMNVSIVDDYLLPYLD
;
A
#
# COMPACT_ATOMS: atom_id res chain seq x y z
N MET A 1 -16.34 -76.00 -11.16
CA MET A 1 -16.45 -74.59 -11.57
C MET A 1 -15.57 -73.77 -10.62
N LYS A 2 -14.34 -73.41 -11.03
CA LYS A 2 -13.39 -72.65 -10.20
C LYS A 2 -13.65 -71.17 -10.40
N LEU A 3 -14.08 -70.47 -9.34
CA LEU A 3 -14.30 -69.02 -9.36
C LEU A 3 -13.04 -68.34 -8.81
N THR A 4 -12.23 -67.77 -9.70
CA THR A 4 -11.04 -66.99 -9.36
C THR A 4 -11.45 -65.55 -9.07
N LEU A 5 -11.40 -65.16 -7.79
CA LEU A 5 -11.64 -63.79 -7.34
C LEU A 5 -10.36 -62.97 -7.58
N LYS A 6 -10.35 -62.10 -8.61
CA LYS A 6 -9.28 -61.11 -8.82
C LYS A 6 -9.58 -59.87 -7.96
N ILE A 7 -8.79 -59.68 -6.91
CA ILE A 7 -8.81 -58.47 -6.09
C ILE A 7 -7.94 -57.42 -6.81
N PHE A 8 -8.56 -56.31 -7.22
CA PHE A 8 -7.88 -55.17 -7.83
C PHE A 8 -7.49 -54.19 -6.71
N PHE A 9 -6.21 -54.09 -6.39
CA PHE A 9 -5.68 -53.06 -5.49
C PHE A 9 -5.53 -51.76 -6.30
N GLY A 10 -6.51 -50.87 -6.21
CA GLY A 10 -6.39 -49.50 -6.71
C GLY A 10 -5.58 -48.66 -5.75
N ILE A 11 -4.38 -48.25 -6.13
CA ILE A 11 -3.60 -47.23 -5.42
C ILE A 11 -4.26 -45.89 -5.71
N LEU A 12 -5.00 -45.36 -4.73
CA LEU A 12 -5.52 -43.99 -4.78
C LEU A 12 -4.34 -43.05 -4.50
N MET A 13 -3.68 -42.55 -5.55
CA MET A 13 -2.78 -41.40 -5.40
C MET A 13 -3.63 -40.19 -5.02
N LEU A 14 -3.62 -39.83 -3.74
CA LEU A 14 -4.05 -38.52 -3.27
C LEU A 14 -3.12 -37.48 -3.90
N LEU A 15 -3.52 -36.92 -5.03
CA LEU A 15 -2.98 -35.66 -5.52
C LEU A 15 -3.32 -34.60 -4.48
N ASN A 16 -2.41 -34.41 -3.51
CA ASN A 16 -2.35 -33.15 -2.78
C ASN A 16 -2.00 -32.08 -3.81
N THR A 17 -3.01 -31.52 -4.47
CA THR A 17 -2.89 -30.19 -5.05
C THR A 17 -2.65 -29.24 -3.89
N SER A 18 -1.39 -29.07 -3.47
CA SER A 18 -1.05 -27.91 -2.66
C SER A 18 -1.39 -26.72 -3.54
N LEU A 19 -2.47 -26.00 -3.22
CA LEU A 19 -2.73 -24.71 -3.84
C LEU A 19 -1.48 -23.87 -3.58
N ALA A 20 -0.70 -23.58 -4.62
CA ALA A 20 0.49 -22.76 -4.47
C ALA A 20 0.02 -21.33 -4.22
N TYR A 21 0.36 -20.78 -3.06
CA TYR A 21 0.07 -19.39 -2.72
C TYR A 21 0.67 -18.43 -3.74
N LYS A 22 -0.05 -17.35 -4.02
CA LYS A 22 0.46 -16.29 -4.91
C LYS A 22 1.75 -15.70 -4.34
N PRO A 23 2.72 -15.32 -5.18
CA PRO A 23 3.89 -14.61 -4.71
C PRO A 23 3.52 -13.30 -4.03
N VAL A 24 4.31 -12.90 -3.04
CA VAL A 24 4.13 -11.65 -2.30
C VAL A 24 5.30 -10.73 -2.62
N VAL A 25 5.01 -9.50 -3.01
CA VAL A 25 6.02 -8.45 -3.17
C VAL A 25 5.89 -7.46 -2.02
N LEU A 26 7.01 -7.12 -1.38
CA LEU A 26 7.07 -6.19 -0.25
C LEU A 26 7.75 -4.89 -0.67
N VAL A 27 7.15 -3.75 -0.32
CA VAL A 27 7.69 -2.41 -0.53
C VAL A 27 7.81 -1.72 0.83
N HIS A 28 9.04 -1.37 1.23
CA HIS A 28 9.34 -0.78 2.53
C HIS A 28 8.96 0.71 2.61
N GLY A 29 9.06 1.27 3.81
CA GLY A 29 8.73 2.67 4.09
C GLY A 29 9.93 3.61 3.98
N ILE A 30 9.67 4.89 4.23
CA ILE A 30 10.69 5.94 4.25
C ILE A 30 11.72 5.73 5.37
N MET A 31 12.97 6.11 5.13
CA MET A 31 14.13 5.94 6.02
C MET A 31 14.38 4.48 6.47
N THR A 32 13.78 3.51 5.79
CA THR A 32 13.99 2.06 6.02
C THR A 32 14.51 1.38 4.75
N GLY A 33 14.61 0.06 4.76
CA GLY A 33 15.00 -0.74 3.60
C GLY A 33 14.35 -2.11 3.62
N SER A 34 14.66 -2.93 2.63
CA SER A 34 14.19 -4.32 2.52
C SER A 34 14.41 -5.10 3.82
N GLY A 35 15.54 -4.93 4.49
CA GLY A 35 15.85 -5.59 5.76
C GLY A 35 14.83 -5.35 6.87
N SER A 36 14.11 -4.22 6.86
CA SER A 36 13.04 -3.96 7.84
C SER A 36 11.82 -4.88 7.66
N MET A 37 11.55 -5.31 6.43
CA MET A 37 10.39 -6.14 6.07
C MET A 37 10.66 -7.64 6.23
N GLU A 38 11.83 -8.02 6.74
CA GLU A 38 12.27 -9.42 6.82
C GLU A 38 11.42 -10.26 7.78
N ILE A 39 10.88 -9.66 8.85
CA ILE A 39 9.94 -10.35 9.77
C ILE A 39 8.67 -10.76 9.03
N ILE A 40 8.10 -9.86 8.22
CA ILE A 40 6.94 -10.15 7.37
C ILE A 40 7.29 -11.27 6.38
N SER A 41 8.42 -11.13 5.67
CA SER A 41 8.86 -12.11 4.67
C SER A 41 8.98 -13.52 5.25
N ARG A 42 9.73 -13.67 6.35
CA ARG A 42 9.94 -14.97 7.00
C ARG A 42 8.65 -15.55 7.55
N ARG A 43 7.80 -14.73 8.18
CA ARG A 43 6.57 -15.22 8.79
C ARG A 43 5.56 -15.68 7.73
N ILE A 44 5.48 -15.00 6.58
CA ILE A 44 4.70 -15.48 5.43
C ILE A 44 5.21 -16.84 4.95
N GLN A 45 6.52 -16.98 4.75
CA GLN A 45 7.10 -18.25 4.27
C GLN A 45 6.95 -19.40 5.26
N GLU A 46 6.99 -19.11 6.56
CA GLU A 46 6.75 -20.09 7.62
C GLU A 46 5.31 -20.59 7.62
N LYS A 47 4.33 -19.67 7.48
CA LYS A 47 2.90 -19.99 7.59
C LYS A 47 2.27 -20.47 6.29
N HIS A 48 2.77 -20.00 5.15
CA HIS A 48 2.38 -20.41 3.81
C HIS A 48 3.60 -21.05 3.09
N PRO A 49 3.97 -22.31 3.43
CA PRO A 49 5.14 -22.96 2.84
C PRO A 49 5.10 -22.97 1.31
N GLY A 50 6.22 -22.58 0.69
CA GLY A 50 6.36 -22.49 -0.77
C GLY A 50 6.03 -21.13 -1.37
N THR A 51 5.46 -20.19 -0.61
CA THR A 51 5.22 -18.81 -1.08
C THR A 51 6.53 -18.13 -1.46
N LYS A 52 6.58 -17.60 -2.69
CA LYS A 52 7.70 -16.74 -3.12
C LYS A 52 7.49 -15.34 -2.57
N VAL A 53 8.46 -14.84 -1.82
CA VAL A 53 8.44 -13.46 -1.32
C VAL A 53 9.56 -12.68 -1.98
N TYR A 54 9.22 -11.57 -2.61
CA TYR A 54 10.13 -10.62 -3.23
C TYR A 54 10.19 -9.37 -2.35
N ASN A 55 11.29 -9.21 -1.64
CA ASN A 55 11.51 -8.05 -0.79
C ASN A 55 12.29 -7.00 -1.60
N VAL A 56 11.60 -5.93 -2.04
CA VAL A 56 12.20 -4.93 -2.93
C VAL A 56 13.32 -4.20 -2.22
N ASN A 57 14.53 -4.29 -2.78
CA ASN A 57 15.72 -3.60 -2.31
C ASN A 57 16.05 -2.45 -3.27
N ARG A 58 15.25 -1.38 -3.21
CA ARG A 58 15.47 -0.12 -3.92
C ARG A 58 15.07 1.04 -3.04
N PHE A 59 15.76 2.17 -3.18
CA PHE A 59 15.51 3.40 -2.42
C PHE A 59 15.61 3.21 -0.90
N GLU A 60 16.56 2.40 -0.43
CA GLU A 60 16.76 2.21 1.00
C GLU A 60 17.31 3.48 1.69
N SER A 61 17.00 3.62 2.98
CA SER A 61 17.49 4.70 3.83
C SER A 61 17.21 6.09 3.22
N TRP A 62 18.25 6.92 3.03
CA TRP A 62 18.10 8.27 2.48
C TRP A 62 17.55 8.32 1.06
N SER A 63 17.74 7.28 0.25
CA SER A 63 17.19 7.24 -1.12
C SER A 63 15.67 7.16 -1.14
N SER A 64 15.02 6.76 -0.04
CA SER A 64 13.56 6.86 0.09
C SER A 64 13.04 8.30 0.13
N LEU A 65 13.92 9.29 0.28
CA LEU A 65 13.58 10.71 0.17
C LEU A 65 13.49 11.19 -1.28
N GLU A 66 13.93 10.39 -2.26
CA GLU A 66 13.75 10.72 -3.66
C GLU A 66 12.28 10.78 -4.05
N THR A 67 11.95 11.55 -5.10
CA THR A 67 10.55 11.82 -5.48
C THR A 67 9.72 10.55 -5.62
N MET A 68 8.45 10.63 -5.20
CA MET A 68 7.53 9.49 -5.24
C MET A 68 7.37 8.92 -6.66
N TRP A 69 7.36 9.77 -7.69
CA TRP A 69 7.29 9.31 -9.07
C TRP A 69 8.54 8.54 -9.52
N HIS A 70 9.73 8.96 -9.09
CA HIS A 70 10.96 8.20 -9.39
C HIS A 70 10.91 6.81 -8.76
N GLN A 71 10.47 6.72 -7.51
CA GLN A 71 10.28 5.44 -6.82
C GLN A 71 9.22 4.55 -7.51
N VAL A 72 8.07 5.13 -7.88
CA VAL A 72 6.99 4.40 -8.58
C VAL A 72 7.47 3.86 -9.92
N LEU A 73 8.23 4.62 -10.69
CA LEU A 73 8.69 4.19 -12.01
C LEU A 73 9.72 3.06 -11.90
N GLU A 74 10.75 3.22 -11.07
CA GLU A 74 11.83 2.24 -10.94
C GLU A 74 11.35 0.95 -10.26
N ILE A 75 10.64 1.05 -9.13
CA ILE A 75 10.08 -0.14 -8.45
C ILE A 75 8.98 -0.75 -9.32
N GLY A 76 8.19 0.05 -10.03
CA GLY A 76 7.15 -0.43 -10.93
C GLY A 76 7.69 -1.30 -12.07
N LEU A 77 8.87 -0.97 -12.62
CA LEU A 77 9.55 -1.82 -13.61
C LEU A 77 9.96 -3.17 -13.02
N ASP A 78 10.52 -3.18 -11.81
CA ASP A 78 10.89 -4.41 -11.12
C ASP A 78 9.65 -5.28 -10.85
N ILE A 79 8.56 -4.68 -10.36
CA ILE A 79 7.30 -5.38 -10.07
C ILE A 79 6.62 -5.87 -11.35
N ALA A 80 6.67 -5.11 -12.44
CA ALA A 80 6.17 -5.53 -13.74
C ALA A 80 6.89 -6.80 -14.21
N ASN A 81 8.23 -6.82 -14.12
CA ASN A 81 9.04 -8.00 -14.45
C ASN A 81 8.75 -9.18 -13.52
N ILE A 82 8.56 -8.98 -12.22
CA ILE A 82 8.16 -10.06 -11.32
C ILE A 82 6.79 -10.60 -11.74
N SER A 83 5.79 -9.72 -11.90
CA SER A 83 4.40 -10.11 -12.17
C SER A 83 4.22 -10.83 -13.52
N SER A 84 5.09 -10.58 -14.51
CA SER A 84 5.01 -11.27 -15.81
C SER A 84 5.30 -12.77 -15.72
N HIS A 85 5.94 -13.24 -14.65
CA HIS A 85 6.16 -14.66 -14.39
C HIS A 85 4.96 -15.34 -13.71
N TYR A 86 3.93 -14.57 -13.33
CA TYR A 86 2.80 -15.02 -12.53
C TYR A 86 1.48 -14.59 -13.16
N PRO A 87 0.98 -15.32 -14.17
CA PRO A 87 -0.24 -14.93 -14.90
C PRO A 87 -1.49 -14.84 -14.01
N GLU A 88 -1.51 -15.61 -12.91
CA GLU A 88 -2.57 -15.56 -11.90
C GLU A 88 -2.53 -14.29 -11.01
N GLY A 89 -1.48 -13.47 -11.15
CA GLY A 89 -1.23 -12.28 -10.36
C GLY A 89 -0.45 -12.53 -9.07
N ILE A 90 0.09 -11.44 -8.53
CA ILE A 90 0.85 -11.40 -7.28
C ILE A 90 0.06 -10.69 -6.17
N ASN A 91 0.45 -10.89 -4.93
CA ASN A 91 0.05 -10.04 -3.81
C ASN A 91 1.11 -8.97 -3.57
N LEU A 92 0.68 -7.76 -3.20
CA LEU A 92 1.55 -6.62 -2.97
C LEU A 92 1.29 -6.06 -1.58
N ILE A 93 2.34 -5.83 -0.81
CA ILE A 93 2.26 -5.22 0.52
C ILE A 93 3.17 -4.00 0.55
N GLY A 94 2.61 -2.83 0.82
CA GLY A 94 3.38 -1.59 0.99
C GLY A 94 3.23 -1.07 2.41
N TYR A 95 4.35 -0.89 3.11
CA TYR A 95 4.38 -0.35 4.48
C TYR A 95 4.67 1.15 4.47
N SER A 96 3.92 1.94 5.27
CA SER A 96 4.14 3.38 5.42
C SER A 96 4.16 4.09 4.05
N GLN A 97 5.17 4.91 3.74
CA GLN A 97 5.35 5.50 2.41
C GLN A 97 5.30 4.48 1.26
N GLY A 98 5.79 3.25 1.48
CA GLY A 98 5.78 2.17 0.51
C GLY A 98 4.37 1.78 0.03
N GLY A 99 3.31 2.03 0.81
CA GLY A 99 1.94 1.84 0.35
C GLY A 99 1.46 2.91 -0.64
N LEU A 100 1.98 4.14 -0.58
CA LEU A 100 1.73 5.14 -1.61
C LEU A 100 2.49 4.81 -2.90
N VAL A 101 3.74 4.33 -2.78
CA VAL A 101 4.52 3.84 -3.93
C VAL A 101 3.81 2.65 -4.57
N ALA A 102 3.45 1.63 -3.79
CA ALA A 102 2.73 0.45 -4.26
C ALA A 102 1.39 0.82 -4.94
N ARG A 103 0.61 1.74 -4.36
CA ARG A 103 -0.61 2.22 -5.00
C ARG A 103 -0.32 2.96 -6.30
N GLY A 104 0.68 3.84 -6.32
CA GLY A 104 1.11 4.55 -7.53
C GLY A 104 1.47 3.58 -8.66
N ILE A 105 2.14 2.47 -8.34
CA ILE A 105 2.47 1.40 -9.29
C ILE A 105 1.20 0.72 -9.81
N VAL A 106 0.31 0.29 -8.91
CA VAL A 106 -0.98 -0.34 -9.30
C VAL A 106 -1.77 0.58 -10.22
N GLN A 107 -1.81 1.88 -9.96
CA GLN A 107 -2.56 2.84 -10.77
C GLN A 107 -1.87 3.14 -12.11
N THR A 108 -0.54 3.11 -12.17
CA THR A 108 0.24 3.58 -13.33
C THR A 108 0.54 2.48 -14.35
N PHE A 109 0.79 1.25 -13.91
CA PHE A 109 1.28 0.17 -14.77
C PHE A 109 0.15 -0.78 -15.19
N PRO A 110 -0.36 -0.72 -16.44
CA PRO A 110 -1.43 -1.60 -16.89
C PRO A 110 -0.97 -3.07 -17.02
N ASN A 111 0.34 -3.31 -17.18
CA ASN A 111 0.93 -4.64 -17.30
C ASN A 111 1.29 -5.28 -15.95
N VAL A 112 1.16 -4.56 -14.84
CA VAL A 112 1.34 -5.14 -13.49
C VAL A 112 0.06 -5.88 -13.10
N SER A 113 0.16 -7.16 -12.75
CA SER A 113 -0.98 -8.00 -12.33
C SER A 113 -0.97 -8.22 -10.82
N VAL A 114 -1.67 -7.36 -10.08
CA VAL A 114 -1.83 -7.49 -8.62
C VAL A 114 -3.23 -8.02 -8.30
N SER A 115 -3.30 -9.12 -7.56
CA SER A 115 -4.53 -9.72 -7.07
C SER A 115 -5.00 -9.02 -5.78
N THR A 116 -4.16 -9.06 -4.76
CA THR A 116 -4.39 -8.38 -3.48
C THR A 116 -3.35 -7.29 -3.27
N PHE A 117 -3.78 -6.08 -2.97
CA PHE A 117 -2.91 -5.03 -2.46
C PHE A 117 -3.24 -4.75 -0.98
N ILE A 118 -2.24 -4.88 -0.11
CA ILE A 118 -2.32 -4.51 1.30
C ILE A 118 -1.51 -3.23 1.53
N SER A 119 -2.20 -2.17 1.95
CA SER A 119 -1.58 -0.95 2.43
C SER A 119 -1.46 -1.01 3.94
N LEU A 120 -0.23 -1.15 4.43
CA LEU A 120 0.07 -1.33 5.86
C LEU A 120 0.50 0.00 6.49
N SER A 121 -0.43 0.66 7.17
CA SER A 121 -0.28 1.96 7.84
C SER A 121 0.37 3.03 6.96
N SER A 122 -0.17 3.23 5.77
CA SER A 122 0.37 4.18 4.78
C SER A 122 -0.41 5.49 4.79
N PRO A 123 0.17 6.66 4.47
CA PRO A 123 -0.59 7.91 4.44
C PRO A 123 -1.43 8.05 3.15
N GLN A 124 -2.40 7.16 2.92
CA GLN A 124 -3.19 7.12 1.68
C GLN A 124 -3.99 8.41 1.42
N GLY A 125 -4.49 9.03 2.48
CA GLY A 125 -5.15 10.34 2.45
C GLY A 125 -4.19 11.54 2.39
N GLY A 126 -2.88 11.32 2.60
CA GLY A 126 -1.84 12.34 2.77
C GLY A 126 -1.28 12.41 4.20
N GLN A 127 -0.34 13.33 4.46
CA GLN A 127 0.25 13.54 5.78
C GLN A 127 0.16 15.02 6.19
N TYR A 128 -0.24 15.27 7.43
CA TYR A 128 -0.21 16.58 8.08
C TYR A 128 -0.01 16.42 9.60
N GLY A 129 1.23 16.24 10.04
CA GLY A 129 1.55 16.05 11.46
C GLY A 129 3.02 16.23 11.80
N ALA A 130 3.28 16.71 13.03
CA ALA A 130 4.62 17.02 13.52
C ALA A 130 5.47 15.78 13.84
N GLY A 131 4.86 14.69 14.32
CA GLY A 131 5.57 13.48 14.74
C GLY A 131 6.47 12.90 13.65
N PHE A 132 5.96 12.81 12.43
CA PHE A 132 6.72 12.40 11.26
C PHE A 132 7.79 13.42 10.84
N LEU A 133 7.47 14.73 10.90
CA LEU A 133 8.39 15.78 10.45
C LEU A 133 9.69 15.81 11.25
N HIS A 134 9.62 15.64 12.57
CA HIS A 134 10.81 15.65 13.41
C HIS A 134 11.79 14.49 13.12
N VAL A 135 11.30 13.40 12.52
CA VAL A 135 12.14 12.25 12.12
C VAL A 135 13.00 12.58 10.90
N VAL A 136 12.48 13.37 9.95
CA VAL A 136 13.11 13.58 8.63
C VAL A 136 13.64 15.01 8.45
N PHE A 137 12.97 16.01 9.03
CA PHE A 137 13.30 17.44 8.93
C PHE A 137 13.37 18.08 10.33
N PRO A 138 14.48 17.88 11.07
CA PRO A 138 14.65 18.47 12.39
C PRO A 138 14.53 19.99 12.32
N GLY A 139 13.52 20.56 13.00
CA GLY A 139 13.26 22.01 13.04
C GLY A 139 12.12 22.50 12.15
N LEU A 140 11.57 21.65 11.26
CA LEU A 140 10.35 21.98 10.54
C LEU A 140 9.13 21.78 11.44
N VAL A 141 8.25 22.77 11.48
CA VAL A 141 7.02 22.74 12.28
C VAL A 141 5.84 22.50 11.35
N LYS A 142 4.82 21.74 11.79
CA LYS A 142 3.67 21.32 10.97
C LYS A 142 3.03 22.50 10.25
N GLU A 143 2.82 23.60 10.96
CA GLU A 143 2.12 24.80 10.47
C GLU A 143 2.94 25.60 9.43
N SER A 144 4.26 25.47 9.41
CA SER A 144 5.14 26.17 8.43
C SER A 144 5.73 25.24 7.37
N ALA A 145 5.50 23.92 7.47
CA ALA A 145 6.03 22.93 6.55
C ALA A 145 5.61 23.17 5.09
N TYR A 146 4.46 23.81 4.86
CA TYR A 146 3.97 24.17 3.55
C TYR A 146 4.92 25.12 2.80
N GLU A 147 5.64 26.01 3.50
CA GLU A 147 6.58 26.96 2.88
C GLU A 147 7.73 26.23 2.18
N LEU A 148 8.17 25.12 2.75
CA LEU A 148 9.14 24.23 2.13
C LEU A 148 8.46 23.36 1.07
N PHE A 149 7.44 22.58 1.45
CA PHE A 149 6.91 21.52 0.60
C PHE A 149 6.14 22.04 -0.62
N TYR A 150 5.43 23.16 -0.50
CA TYR A 150 4.75 23.80 -1.63
C TYR A 150 5.68 24.80 -2.33
N SER A 151 6.86 24.29 -2.70
CA SER A 151 7.84 24.94 -3.53
C SER A 151 8.39 23.93 -4.53
N ARG A 152 9.02 24.42 -5.62
CA ARG A 152 9.68 23.53 -6.60
C ARG A 152 10.72 22.64 -5.93
N VAL A 153 11.48 23.17 -4.98
CA VAL A 153 12.52 22.41 -4.25
C VAL A 153 11.88 21.39 -3.31
N GLY A 154 10.83 21.76 -2.58
CA GLY A 154 10.13 20.84 -1.68
C GLY A 154 9.48 19.66 -2.39
N GLN A 155 9.10 19.80 -3.66
CA GLN A 155 8.57 18.70 -4.44
C GLN A 155 9.65 17.73 -4.97
N HIS A 156 10.93 18.03 -4.76
CA HIS A 156 12.03 17.07 -5.00
C HIS A 156 12.26 16.11 -3.82
N THR A 157 11.46 16.19 -2.74
CA THR A 157 11.45 15.18 -1.67
C THR A 157 10.14 14.39 -1.64
N SER A 158 10.23 13.08 -1.38
CA SER A 158 9.06 12.19 -1.28
C SER A 158 8.02 12.71 -0.29
N VAL A 159 8.43 13.26 0.84
CA VAL A 159 7.51 13.79 1.86
C VAL A 159 6.65 14.94 1.31
N GLY A 160 7.27 15.88 0.59
CA GLY A 160 6.56 17.00 -0.02
C GLY A 160 5.52 16.54 -1.05
N ASN A 161 5.74 15.38 -1.67
CA ASN A 161 4.83 14.81 -2.67
C ASN A 161 3.51 14.28 -2.08
N TYR A 162 3.43 14.03 -0.76
CA TYR A 162 2.20 13.62 -0.09
C TYR A 162 1.85 14.45 1.16
N TRP A 163 2.54 15.58 1.37
CA TRP A 163 2.12 16.58 2.35
C TRP A 163 0.81 17.23 1.90
N LYS A 164 -0.23 17.16 2.75
CA LYS A 164 -1.57 17.67 2.43
C LYS A 164 -2.07 18.59 3.55
N ASP A 165 -1.66 19.84 3.48
CA ASP A 165 -2.05 20.86 4.44
C ASP A 165 -3.53 21.27 4.26
N PRO A 166 -4.43 21.03 5.24
CA PRO A 166 -5.85 21.36 5.12
C PRO A 166 -6.12 22.88 5.04
N TYR A 167 -5.17 23.74 5.40
CA TYR A 167 -5.33 25.20 5.38
C TYR A 167 -4.81 25.85 4.09
N HIS A 168 -3.92 25.16 3.38
CA HIS A 168 -3.24 25.69 2.19
C HIS A 168 -3.58 24.88 0.93
N GLN A 169 -4.86 24.57 0.73
CA GLN A 169 -5.32 23.71 -0.38
C GLN A 169 -4.96 24.27 -1.77
N THR A 170 -5.01 25.58 -1.99
CA THR A 170 -4.59 26.18 -3.27
C THR A 170 -3.11 25.91 -3.57
N LEU A 171 -2.23 26.02 -2.56
CA LEU A 171 -0.80 25.70 -2.73
C LEU A 171 -0.57 24.20 -2.89
N TYR A 172 -1.32 23.37 -2.16
CA TYR A 172 -1.31 21.92 -2.35
C TYR A 172 -1.65 21.54 -3.80
N GLU A 173 -2.69 22.15 -4.37
CA GLU A 173 -3.10 21.90 -5.76
C GLU A 173 -2.11 22.45 -6.78
N GLU A 174 -1.49 23.61 -6.51
CA GLU A 174 -0.53 24.23 -7.42
C GLU A 174 0.82 23.50 -7.45
N TYR A 175 1.30 23.03 -6.30
CA TYR A 175 2.67 22.50 -6.18
C TYR A 175 2.73 20.99 -6.07
N SER A 176 1.77 20.30 -5.43
CA SER A 176 1.93 18.87 -5.16
C SER A 176 1.90 18.05 -6.44
N VAL A 177 3.01 17.37 -6.75
CA VAL A 177 3.19 16.68 -8.04
C VAL A 177 2.72 15.23 -8.05
N PHE A 178 2.28 14.68 -6.93
CA PHE A 178 2.01 13.24 -6.79
C PHE A 178 0.63 12.93 -6.20
N LEU A 179 0.41 13.20 -4.91
CA LEU A 179 -0.80 12.80 -4.20
C LEU A 179 -2.10 13.28 -4.86
N PRO A 180 -2.25 14.56 -5.29
CA PRO A 180 -3.50 14.99 -5.92
C PRO A 180 -3.75 14.32 -7.27
N TYR A 181 -2.69 13.93 -7.99
CA TYR A 181 -2.82 13.24 -9.27
C TYR A 181 -3.23 11.78 -9.11
N ILE A 182 -2.57 11.02 -8.24
CA ILE A 182 -2.94 9.61 -8.01
C ILE A 182 -4.30 9.47 -7.30
N ASN A 183 -4.78 10.54 -6.66
CA ASN A 183 -6.13 10.60 -6.08
C ASN A 183 -7.20 11.11 -7.06
N ASN A 184 -6.83 11.47 -8.30
CA ASN A 184 -7.71 12.15 -9.26
C ASN A 184 -8.41 13.39 -8.67
N HIS A 185 -7.76 14.04 -7.70
CA HIS A 185 -8.16 15.35 -7.19
C HIS A 185 -7.88 16.41 -8.27
N ILE A 186 -6.70 16.33 -8.87
CA ILE A 186 -6.35 17.04 -10.11
C ILE A 186 -6.43 16.05 -11.26
N MET A 187 -7.25 16.39 -12.25
CA MET A 187 -7.40 15.59 -13.45
C MET A 187 -6.18 15.70 -14.36
N SER A 188 -5.78 14.58 -14.95
CA SER A 188 -4.69 14.50 -15.93
C SER A 188 -5.03 13.50 -17.04
N ALA A 189 -4.18 13.40 -18.05
CA ALA A 189 -4.31 12.39 -19.10
C ALA A 189 -4.24 10.94 -18.56
N LYS A 190 -3.81 10.74 -17.31
CA LYS A 190 -3.69 9.43 -16.66
C LYS A 190 -4.83 9.11 -15.69
N SER A 191 -5.78 10.01 -15.49
CA SER A 191 -6.81 9.83 -14.48
C SER A 191 -7.70 8.60 -14.71
N ASP A 192 -8.07 8.32 -15.97
CA ASP A 192 -8.85 7.13 -16.31
C ASP A 192 -8.04 5.84 -16.15
N ASP A 193 -6.76 5.86 -16.51
CA ASP A 193 -5.82 4.75 -16.27
C ASP A 193 -5.72 4.46 -14.76
N PHE A 194 -5.56 5.50 -13.94
CA PHE A 194 -5.45 5.35 -12.48
C PHE A 194 -6.67 4.67 -11.85
N LYS A 195 -7.88 5.04 -12.28
CA LYS A 195 -9.12 4.42 -11.79
C LYS A 195 -9.28 3.00 -12.32
N SER A 196 -9.17 2.81 -13.63
CA SER A 196 -9.38 1.51 -14.26
C SER A 196 -8.38 0.46 -13.78
N ASN A 197 -7.11 0.85 -13.57
CA ASN A 197 -6.10 -0.06 -13.06
C ASN A 197 -6.32 -0.44 -11.59
N LEU A 198 -6.70 0.50 -10.72
CA LEU A 198 -7.00 0.18 -9.32
C LEU A 198 -8.20 -0.78 -9.20
N LEU A 199 -9.20 -0.62 -10.06
CA LEU A 199 -10.38 -1.48 -10.11
C LEU A 199 -10.10 -2.93 -10.52
N ARG A 200 -8.90 -3.25 -11.02
CA ARG A 200 -8.49 -4.63 -11.33
C ARG A 200 -8.17 -5.46 -10.09
N LEU A 201 -7.93 -4.82 -8.95
CA LEU A 201 -7.67 -5.52 -7.70
C LEU A 201 -8.83 -6.45 -7.34
N LYS A 202 -8.53 -7.69 -6.98
CA LYS A 202 -9.50 -8.60 -6.36
C LYS A 202 -9.74 -8.21 -4.91
N ARG A 203 -8.71 -7.70 -4.23
CA ARG A 203 -8.79 -7.17 -2.87
C ARG A 203 -7.88 -5.96 -2.69
N PHE A 204 -8.40 -4.93 -2.06
CA PHE A 204 -7.64 -3.80 -1.57
C PHE A 204 -7.84 -3.70 -0.06
N VAL A 205 -6.76 -3.90 0.71
CA VAL A 205 -6.80 -3.97 2.17
C VAL A 205 -6.09 -2.74 2.74
N LEU A 206 -6.81 -1.98 3.57
CA LEU A 206 -6.33 -0.77 4.24
C LEU A 206 -6.19 -1.06 5.72
N ILE A 207 -4.94 -1.15 6.19
CA ILE A 207 -4.62 -1.46 7.59
C ILE A 207 -4.06 -0.20 8.25
N GLY A 208 -4.56 0.16 9.43
CA GLY A 208 -4.07 1.27 10.23
C GLY A 208 -4.65 1.24 11.64
N GLY A 209 -4.28 2.21 12.48
CA GLY A 209 -4.73 2.21 13.87
C GLY A 209 -4.50 3.52 14.62
N PRO A 210 -5.27 3.78 15.69
CA PRO A 210 -5.26 5.04 16.42
C PRO A 210 -3.93 5.35 17.13
N ASP A 211 -3.17 4.32 17.51
CA ASP A 211 -1.95 4.46 18.30
C ASP A 211 -0.66 4.53 17.46
N ASP A 212 -0.79 4.72 16.13
CA ASP A 212 0.32 4.75 15.17
C ASP A 212 1.37 5.84 15.51
N GLN A 213 0.91 7.03 15.92
CA GLN A 213 1.72 8.18 16.36
C GLN A 213 2.65 8.81 15.30
N VAL A 214 2.69 8.29 14.07
CA VAL A 214 3.49 8.87 12.96
C VAL A 214 2.57 9.36 11.84
N ILE A 215 1.70 8.50 11.33
CA ILE A 215 0.70 8.87 10.34
C ILE A 215 -0.32 9.81 10.97
N THR A 216 -0.51 10.99 10.39
CA THR A 216 -1.38 12.03 10.96
C THR A 216 -2.23 12.69 9.86
N PRO A 217 -3.57 12.63 9.98
CA PRO A 217 -4.33 11.82 10.95
C PRO A 217 -4.11 10.32 10.68
N TRP A 218 -4.22 9.46 11.69
CA TRP A 218 -3.99 8.00 11.52
C TRP A 218 -5.00 7.38 10.54
N GLN A 219 -6.20 7.95 10.45
CA GLN A 219 -7.22 7.58 9.47
C GLN A 219 -6.77 7.76 8.02
N SER A 220 -5.68 8.50 7.78
CA SER A 220 -5.07 8.58 6.45
C SER A 220 -4.67 7.21 5.92
N SER A 221 -4.38 6.23 6.79
CA SER A 221 -4.20 4.82 6.40
C SER A 221 -5.43 4.13 5.83
N GLN A 222 -6.59 4.72 6.06
CA GLN A 222 -7.87 4.28 5.57
C GLN A 222 -8.54 5.36 4.71
N PHE A 223 -7.75 6.26 4.10
CA PHE A 223 -8.20 7.41 3.28
C PHE A 223 -9.05 8.48 4.00
N GLY A 224 -9.30 8.35 5.30
CA GLY A 224 -9.85 9.43 6.10
C GLY A 224 -8.86 10.58 6.22
N TYR A 225 -9.35 11.82 6.34
CA TYR A 225 -8.50 12.99 6.36
C TYR A 225 -9.15 14.20 7.02
N TYR A 226 -8.34 15.19 7.37
CA TYR A 226 -8.82 16.46 7.90
C TYR A 226 -9.67 17.24 6.87
N ASN A 227 -10.73 17.86 7.35
CA ASN A 227 -11.37 18.98 6.69
C ASN A 227 -10.66 20.31 7.04
N VAL A 228 -11.21 21.43 6.57
CA VAL A 228 -10.66 22.78 6.79
C VAL A 228 -10.56 23.21 8.27
N ASN A 229 -11.26 22.52 9.18
CA ASN A 229 -11.24 22.79 10.61
C ASN A 229 -10.39 21.75 11.39
N GLU A 230 -9.51 21.01 10.71
CA GLU A 230 -8.75 19.89 11.28
C GLU A 230 -9.62 18.80 11.96
N THR A 231 -10.89 18.71 11.59
CA THR A 231 -11.75 17.60 12.01
C THR A 231 -11.58 16.45 11.02
N VAL A 232 -11.33 15.24 11.52
CA VAL A 232 -11.22 14.07 10.66
C VAL A 232 -12.57 13.71 10.06
N VAL A 233 -12.59 13.57 8.74
CA VAL A 233 -13.71 13.06 7.94
C VAL A 233 -13.32 11.67 7.45
N GLU A 234 -14.16 10.68 7.72
CA GLU A 234 -13.91 9.28 7.36
C GLU A 234 -14.07 9.04 5.85
N LEU A 235 -13.47 7.97 5.33
CA LEU A 235 -13.42 7.67 3.88
C LEU A 235 -14.76 7.85 3.15
N ARG A 236 -15.86 7.34 3.71
CA ARG A 236 -17.17 7.32 3.01
C ARG A 236 -17.77 8.72 2.83
N GLU A 237 -17.30 9.70 3.59
CA GLU A 237 -17.70 11.10 3.52
C GLU A 237 -16.67 11.97 2.76
N GLN A 238 -15.55 11.38 2.33
CA GLN A 238 -14.56 12.06 1.51
C GLN A 238 -15.00 12.12 0.05
N ASP A 239 -14.70 13.22 -0.64
CA ASP A 239 -15.04 13.39 -2.06
C ASP A 239 -14.39 12.32 -2.97
N ILE A 240 -13.20 11.82 -2.63
CA ILE A 240 -12.54 10.72 -3.37
C ILE A 240 -13.42 9.45 -3.43
N TYR A 241 -14.24 9.21 -2.40
CA TYR A 241 -15.20 8.11 -2.33
C TYR A 241 -16.57 8.51 -2.92
N MET A 242 -17.12 9.65 -2.51
CA MET A 242 -18.45 10.10 -2.96
C MET A 242 -18.52 10.34 -4.48
N SER A 243 -17.43 10.83 -5.07
CA SER A 243 -17.31 11.01 -6.52
C SER A 243 -16.66 9.78 -7.20
N ASP A 244 -16.32 8.74 -6.43
CA ASP A 244 -15.66 7.51 -6.87
C ASP A 244 -14.45 7.78 -7.78
N ARG A 245 -13.63 8.76 -7.41
CA ARG A 245 -12.60 9.36 -8.28
C ARG A 245 -11.58 8.35 -8.78
N ILE A 246 -11.24 7.38 -7.95
CA ILE A 246 -10.27 6.30 -8.26
C ILE A 246 -10.89 4.90 -8.16
N GLY A 247 -12.20 4.78 -7.92
CA GLY A 247 -12.88 3.48 -7.81
C GLY A 247 -13.02 2.93 -6.38
N LEU A 248 -12.78 3.72 -5.33
CA LEU A 248 -12.88 3.24 -3.93
C LEU A 248 -14.30 2.81 -3.56
N ARG A 249 -15.33 3.56 -3.99
CA ARG A 249 -16.73 3.18 -3.71
C ARG A 249 -17.09 1.91 -4.47
N ALA A 250 -16.69 1.81 -5.73
CA ALA A 250 -16.94 0.60 -6.51
C ALA A 250 -16.24 -0.65 -5.92
N LEU A 251 -15.03 -0.50 -5.34
CA LEU A 251 -14.36 -1.58 -4.61
C LEU A 251 -15.10 -1.93 -3.30
N ASP A 252 -15.56 -0.94 -2.53
CA ASP A 252 -16.32 -1.15 -1.29
C ASP A 252 -17.66 -1.86 -1.56
N GLU A 253 -18.46 -1.35 -2.49
CA GLU A 253 -19.78 -1.91 -2.84
C GLU A 253 -19.69 -3.32 -3.43
N SER A 254 -18.57 -3.67 -4.07
CA SER A 254 -18.31 -5.04 -4.56
C SER A 254 -17.65 -5.96 -3.53
N GLY A 255 -17.44 -5.50 -2.29
CA GLY A 255 -16.85 -6.29 -1.20
C GLY A 255 -15.35 -6.55 -1.36
N ARG A 256 -14.67 -5.77 -2.20
CA ARG A 256 -13.23 -5.91 -2.51
C ARG A 256 -12.36 -4.91 -1.75
N LEU A 257 -12.93 -3.86 -1.16
CA LEU A 257 -12.23 -2.98 -0.23
C LEU A 257 -12.41 -3.48 1.20
N HIS A 258 -11.31 -3.69 1.92
CA HIS A 258 -11.31 -4.13 3.32
C HIS A 258 -10.62 -3.08 4.18
N ILE A 259 -11.32 -2.60 5.21
CA ILE A 259 -10.78 -1.63 6.18
C ILE A 259 -10.53 -2.38 7.48
N VAL A 260 -9.28 -2.38 7.94
CA VAL A 260 -8.83 -3.11 9.13
C VAL A 260 -8.21 -2.12 10.11
N THR A 261 -8.89 -1.89 11.24
CA THR A 261 -8.42 -1.00 12.31
C THR A 261 -7.86 -1.82 13.46
N VAL A 262 -6.58 -1.62 13.79
CA VAL A 262 -5.91 -2.34 14.89
C VAL A 262 -5.40 -1.35 15.94
N PRO A 263 -5.98 -1.32 17.15
CA PRO A 263 -5.50 -0.45 18.24
C PRO A 263 -4.21 -0.98 18.86
N GLY A 264 -3.49 -0.11 19.58
CA GLY A 264 -2.31 -0.45 20.37
C GLY A 264 -1.02 -0.65 19.57
N ILE A 265 -1.02 -0.37 18.27
CA ILE A 265 0.15 -0.57 17.41
C ILE A 265 0.79 0.78 17.07
N ASN A 266 1.99 0.99 17.62
CA ASN A 266 2.86 2.08 17.20
C ASN A 266 3.39 1.84 15.76
N HIS A 267 3.62 2.91 15.00
CA HIS A 267 4.01 2.85 13.58
C HIS A 267 5.13 1.84 13.28
N PHE A 268 6.19 1.85 14.08
CA PHE A 268 7.36 1.00 13.84
C PHE A 268 7.07 -0.49 14.09
N ASN A 269 5.99 -0.83 14.81
CA ASN A 269 5.61 -2.20 15.11
C ASN A 269 4.74 -2.85 14.03
N TRP A 270 4.18 -2.11 13.07
CA TRP A 270 3.35 -2.70 12.01
C TRP A 270 4.10 -3.75 11.19
N HIS A 271 5.39 -3.57 10.95
CA HIS A 271 6.23 -4.47 10.16
C HIS A 271 7.19 -5.33 11.01
N MET A 272 7.24 -5.08 12.33
CA MET A 272 8.14 -5.76 13.27
C MET A 272 7.43 -6.71 14.24
N ASN A 273 6.10 -6.76 14.23
CA ASN A 273 5.30 -7.62 15.10
C ASN A 273 4.69 -8.79 14.32
N VAL A 274 5.04 -10.01 14.71
CA VAL A 274 4.55 -11.25 14.05
C VAL A 274 3.04 -11.41 14.12
N SER A 275 2.38 -10.92 15.16
CA SER A 275 0.91 -10.93 15.26
C SER A 275 0.27 -10.08 14.17
N ILE A 276 0.95 -9.03 13.68
CA ILE A 276 0.44 -8.25 12.54
C ILE A 276 0.37 -9.13 11.29
N VAL A 277 1.41 -9.93 11.07
CA VAL A 277 1.45 -10.86 9.94
C VAL A 277 0.36 -11.91 10.09
N ASP A 278 0.31 -12.58 11.23
CA ASP A 278 -0.59 -13.71 11.48
C ASP A 278 -2.05 -13.31 11.39
N ASP A 279 -2.43 -12.22 12.05
CA ASP A 279 -3.84 -11.88 12.28
C ASP A 279 -4.39 -10.94 11.20
N TYR A 280 -3.54 -10.16 10.52
CA TYR A 280 -3.99 -9.09 9.63
C TYR A 280 -3.38 -9.09 8.23
N LEU A 281 -2.30 -9.83 7.96
CA LEU A 281 -1.76 -9.99 6.60
C LEU A 281 -2.16 -11.33 5.99
N LEU A 282 -1.83 -12.45 6.63
CA LEU A 282 -2.07 -13.80 6.10
C LEU A 282 -3.52 -14.06 5.65
N PRO A 283 -4.58 -13.57 6.34
CA PRO A 283 -5.96 -13.79 5.89
C PRO A 283 -6.28 -13.27 4.49
N TYR A 284 -5.42 -12.42 3.91
CA TYR A 284 -5.58 -11.84 2.58
C TYR A 284 -4.56 -12.36 1.54
N LEU A 285 -3.68 -13.29 1.94
CA LEU A 285 -2.57 -13.81 1.11
C LEU A 285 -2.79 -15.24 0.61
N ASP A 286 -4.04 -15.70 0.55
CA ASP A 286 -4.46 -16.96 -0.08
C ASP A 286 -4.37 -16.93 -1.62
#